data_AF-A0A7W5DFR7-F1
#
_entry.id   AF-A0A7W5DFR7-F1
#
_cell.length_a   1.000
_cell.length_b   1.000
_cell.length_c   1.000
_cell.angle_alpha   90.00
_cell.angle_beta   90.00
_cell.angle_gamma   90.00
#
_symmetry.space_group_name_H-M   'P 1'
#
loop_
_entity.id
_entity.type
_entity.pdbx_description
1 polymer ?
#
loop_
_entity_poly.entity_id
_entity_poly.type
_entity_poly.pdbx_seq_one_letter_code
_entity_poly.pdbx_strand_id
1 'polypeptide(L)'
;MAQSPGISNVLFFIPDIGGFTRFVTETEISHSQHIISELLELLVDSNEIGLEVSEFEGDAVLFFCTAPHTLQELLAQAKRMYLNFHMHLREREKGRVCQCGACTRMHQLTLKFIAHSGPASTMDVKGHSKFIGRSVIVAHRLLKNSVSVPEYLLVTQEALDQLGGKLPTPVTFESGSNRYDDLGEVAYRHHSMTSYLDELTAP
;
A
#
# COMPACT_ATOMS: atom_id res chain seq x y z
N MET A 1 32.56 15.36 2.29
CA MET A 1 32.70 14.12 1.50
C MET A 1 31.30 13.63 1.19
N ALA A 2 30.81 13.87 -0.02
CA ALA A 2 29.51 13.33 -0.46
C ALA A 2 29.71 11.83 -0.66
N GLN A 3 29.10 11.01 0.19
CA GLN A 3 29.03 9.58 -0.01
C GLN A 3 28.21 9.35 -1.28
N SER A 4 28.79 8.66 -2.27
CA SER A 4 28.04 8.23 -3.45
C SER A 4 26.84 7.41 -2.97
N PRO A 5 25.60 7.71 -3.40
CA PRO A 5 24.43 6.96 -2.96
C PRO A 5 24.58 5.53 -3.48
N GLY A 6 24.86 4.59 -2.57
CA GLY A 6 24.98 3.18 -2.90
C GLY A 6 23.67 2.70 -3.53
N ILE A 7 23.76 2.00 -4.65
CA ILE A 7 22.61 1.29 -5.22
C ILE A 7 22.34 0.10 -4.30
N SER A 8 21.36 0.23 -3.41
CA SER A 8 20.89 -0.86 -2.56
C SER A 8 19.62 -1.46 -3.15
N ASN A 9 19.41 -2.76 -2.93
CA ASN A 9 18.13 -3.38 -3.23
C ASN A 9 17.13 -2.97 -2.14
N VAL A 10 16.05 -2.30 -2.53
CA VAL A 10 15.06 -1.73 -1.62
C VAL A 10 13.72 -2.42 -1.87
N LEU A 11 13.04 -2.80 -0.79
CA LEU A 11 11.63 -3.18 -0.84
C LEU A 11 10.79 -1.90 -0.72
N PHE A 12 9.98 -1.61 -1.73
CA PHE A 12 8.93 -0.61 -1.71
C PHE A 12 7.60 -1.26 -1.37
N PHE A 13 6.86 -0.67 -0.43
CA PHE A 13 5.55 -1.14 -0.01
C PHE A 13 4.56 0.03 0.03
N ILE A 14 3.47 -0.08 -0.72
CA ILE A 14 2.53 1.03 -0.93
C ILE A 14 1.11 0.56 -0.60
N PRO A 15 0.58 0.84 0.61
CA PRO A 15 -0.85 0.89 0.83
C PRO A 15 -1.46 2.09 0.09
N ASP A 16 -2.50 1.84 -0.70
CA ASP A 16 -3.21 2.81 -1.54
C ASP A 16 -4.73 2.73 -1.29
N ILE A 17 -5.34 3.87 -0.93
CA ILE A 17 -6.76 3.95 -0.60
C ILE A 17 -7.59 4.15 -1.87
N GLY A 18 -8.21 3.07 -2.35
CA GLY A 18 -9.15 3.12 -3.46
C GLY A 18 -10.44 3.87 -3.12
N GLY A 19 -11.04 4.52 -4.13
CA GLY A 19 -12.27 5.32 -3.97
C GLY A 19 -12.02 6.77 -3.53
N PHE A 20 -10.77 7.14 -3.21
CA PHE A 20 -10.38 8.47 -2.75
C PHE A 20 -10.82 9.62 -3.67
N THR A 21 -10.51 9.56 -4.96
CA THR A 21 -10.81 10.67 -5.89
C THR A 21 -12.31 11.00 -5.91
N ARG A 22 -13.15 9.97 -5.87
CA ARG A 22 -14.60 10.14 -5.80
C ARG A 22 -15.03 10.67 -4.44
N PHE A 23 -14.42 10.18 -3.37
CA PHE A 23 -14.67 10.63 -2.01
C PHE A 23 -14.37 12.12 -1.83
N VAL A 24 -13.23 12.62 -2.31
CA VAL A 24 -12.87 14.04 -2.18
C VAL A 24 -13.68 14.94 -3.10
N THR A 25 -14.04 14.50 -4.31
CA THR A 25 -14.77 15.34 -5.27
C THR A 25 -16.26 15.47 -4.96
N GLU A 26 -16.87 14.47 -4.31
CA GLU A 26 -18.30 14.48 -4.03
C GLU A 26 -18.65 14.99 -2.61
N THR A 27 -17.66 15.39 -1.80
CA THR A 27 -17.84 15.70 -0.37
C THR A 27 -17.19 17.03 0.03
N GLU A 28 -17.47 17.54 1.24
CA GLU A 28 -16.83 18.78 1.69
C GLU A 28 -15.32 18.56 1.91
N ILE A 29 -14.52 19.28 1.13
CA ILE A 29 -13.06 19.13 1.00
C ILE A 29 -12.36 19.06 2.37
N SER A 30 -12.74 19.91 3.32
CA SER A 30 -12.11 19.95 4.65
C SER A 30 -12.34 18.68 5.46
N HIS A 31 -13.53 18.09 5.37
CA HIS A 31 -13.86 16.86 6.10
C HIS A 31 -13.25 15.63 5.42
N SER A 32 -13.23 15.59 4.08
CA SER A 32 -12.57 14.51 3.34
C SER A 32 -11.07 14.47 3.63
N GLN A 33 -10.40 15.64 3.65
CA GLN A 33 -8.98 15.75 3.97
C GLN A 33 -8.67 15.24 5.39
N HIS A 34 -9.51 15.57 6.37
CA HIS A 34 -9.32 15.11 7.75
C HIS A 34 -9.41 13.59 7.85
N ILE A 35 -10.44 12.99 7.24
CA ILE A 35 -10.65 11.53 7.25
C ILE A 35 -9.47 10.81 6.58
N ILE A 36 -8.98 11.32 5.46
CA ILE A 36 -7.87 10.67 4.74
C ILE A 36 -6.56 10.79 5.52
N SER A 37 -6.29 11.96 6.12
CA SER A 37 -5.10 12.13 6.96
C SER A 37 -5.11 11.13 8.12
N GLU A 38 -6.25 10.97 8.79
CA GLU A 38 -6.43 10.00 9.87
C GLU A 38 -6.22 8.54 9.38
N LEU A 39 -6.73 8.19 8.20
CA LEU A 39 -6.54 6.85 7.64
C LEU A 39 -5.08 6.59 7.27
N LEU A 40 -4.36 7.57 6.73
CA LEU A 40 -2.93 7.46 6.42
C LEU A 40 -2.09 7.36 7.70
N GLU A 41 -2.40 8.15 8.72
CA GLU A 41 -1.79 8.04 10.06
C GLU A 41 -2.01 6.66 10.65
N LEU A 42 -3.24 6.12 10.58
CA LEU A 42 -3.56 4.76 11.03
C LEU A 42 -2.73 3.69 10.30
N LEU A 43 -2.49 3.85 9.00
CA LEU A 43 -1.65 2.92 8.24
C LEU A 43 -0.21 2.97 8.73
N VAL A 44 0.33 4.16 9.00
CA VAL A 44 1.67 4.34 9.58
C VAL A 44 1.76 3.74 10.98
N ASP A 45 0.78 3.98 11.84
CA ASP A 45 0.74 3.46 13.21
C ASP A 45 0.55 1.94 13.27
N SER A 46 -0.02 1.34 12.21
CA SER A 46 -0.21 -0.11 12.09
C SER A 46 1.06 -0.86 11.66
N ASN A 47 2.16 -0.17 11.39
CA ASN A 47 3.43 -0.74 10.96
C ASN A 47 4.20 -1.38 12.13
N GLU A 48 4.34 -2.70 12.11
CA GLU A 48 5.01 -3.49 13.14
C GLU A 48 6.34 -4.09 12.65
N ILE A 49 6.57 -4.12 11.33
CA ILE A 49 7.80 -4.69 10.75
C ILE A 49 8.92 -3.66 10.52
N GLY A 50 8.74 -2.42 10.99
CA GLY A 50 9.78 -1.39 10.94
C GLY A 50 10.00 -0.79 9.55
N LEU A 51 8.95 -0.73 8.72
CA LEU A 51 9.02 0.00 7.44
C LEU A 51 9.24 1.50 7.66
N GLU A 52 10.06 2.15 6.84
CA GLU A 52 10.28 3.59 6.91
C GLU A 52 9.39 4.32 5.91
N VAL A 53 8.79 5.44 6.32
CA VAL A 53 7.99 6.27 5.40
C VAL A 53 8.94 7.10 4.53
N SER A 54 8.86 6.90 3.21
CA SER A 54 9.56 7.75 2.24
C SER A 54 8.75 9.01 1.93
N GLU A 55 7.47 8.85 1.57
CA GLU A 55 6.60 9.95 1.19
C GLU A 55 5.11 9.58 1.29
N PHE A 56 4.27 10.61 1.37
CA PHE A 56 2.82 10.51 1.24
C PHE A 56 2.40 11.02 -0.15
N GLU A 57 1.58 10.24 -0.86
CA GLU A 57 1.17 10.50 -2.24
C GLU A 57 -0.33 10.70 -2.36
N GLY A 58 -0.86 11.78 -1.77
CA GLY A 58 -2.30 12.01 -1.74
C GLY A 58 -3.00 11.00 -0.82
N ASP A 59 -3.36 9.84 -1.35
CA ASP A 59 -4.12 8.75 -0.73
C ASP A 59 -3.32 7.45 -0.53
N ALA A 60 -2.02 7.49 -0.79
CA ALA A 60 -1.10 6.38 -0.56
C ALA A 60 0.08 6.77 0.35
N VAL A 61 0.67 5.77 0.99
CA VAL A 61 1.93 5.91 1.75
C VAL A 61 3.00 5.08 1.06
N LEU A 62 4.10 5.70 0.61
CA LEU A 62 5.25 4.95 0.12
C LEU A 62 6.14 4.59 1.31
N PHE A 63 6.11 3.32 1.70
CA PHE A 63 7.07 2.75 2.62
C PHE A 63 8.28 2.17 1.87
N PHE A 64 9.42 2.14 2.55
CA PHE A 64 10.59 1.41 2.09
C PHE A 64 11.25 0.62 3.22
N CYS A 65 12.00 -0.42 2.86
CA CYS A 65 12.85 -1.16 3.78
C CYS A 65 14.06 -1.76 3.04
N THR A 66 15.23 -1.72 3.68
CA THR A 66 16.44 -2.42 3.23
C THR A 66 16.76 -3.66 4.07
N ALA A 67 16.08 -3.83 5.21
CA ALA A 67 16.23 -5.01 6.06
C ALA A 67 15.57 -6.23 5.41
N PRO A 68 16.09 -7.44 5.64
CA PRO A 68 15.48 -8.66 5.13
C PRO A 68 14.14 -8.91 5.82
N HIS A 69 13.11 -9.14 5.02
CA HIS A 69 11.80 -9.60 5.47
C HIS A 69 11.39 -10.83 4.65
N THR A 70 10.44 -11.58 5.20
CA THR A 70 9.78 -12.69 4.53
C THR A 70 8.45 -12.25 3.94
N LEU A 71 7.98 -12.99 2.93
CA LEU A 71 6.64 -12.76 2.38
C LEU A 71 5.54 -12.96 3.44
N GLN A 72 5.77 -13.83 4.43
CA GLN A 72 4.84 -14.05 5.53
C GLN A 72 4.73 -12.82 6.45
N GLU A 73 5.84 -12.18 6.79
CA GLU A 73 5.84 -10.93 7.57
C GLU A 73 5.15 -9.80 6.80
N LEU A 74 5.43 -9.67 5.50
CA LEU A 74 4.78 -8.66 4.66
C LEU A 74 3.26 -8.90 4.54
N LEU A 75 2.83 -10.16 4.39
CA LEU A 75 1.41 -10.51 4.37
C LEU A 75 0.74 -10.22 5.72
N ALA A 76 1.40 -10.55 6.83
CA ALA A 76 0.91 -10.24 8.17
C ALA A 76 0.78 -8.71 8.38
N GLN A 77 1.76 -7.94 7.92
CA GLN A 77 1.74 -6.48 7.95
C GLN A 77 0.59 -5.90 7.12
N ALA A 78 0.40 -6.38 5.88
CA ALA A 78 -0.71 -5.98 5.04
C ALA A 78 -2.07 -6.33 5.68
N LYS A 79 -2.20 -7.54 6.24
CA LYS A 79 -3.40 -7.98 6.96
C LYS A 79 -3.71 -7.09 8.16
N ARG A 80 -2.70 -6.73 8.95
CA ARG A 80 -2.85 -5.84 10.12
C ARG A 80 -3.37 -4.46 9.72
N MET A 81 -2.70 -3.82 8.76
CA MET A 81 -3.13 -2.52 8.20
C MET A 81 -4.56 -2.61 7.66
N TYR A 82 -4.87 -3.69 6.93
CA TYR A 82 -6.20 -3.93 6.35
C TYR A 82 -7.31 -4.07 7.40
N LEU A 83 -7.10 -4.88 8.44
CA LEU A 83 -8.06 -5.06 9.51
C LEU A 83 -8.28 -3.76 10.31
N ASN A 84 -7.20 -3.06 10.66
CA ASN A 84 -7.28 -1.80 11.39
C ASN A 84 -8.01 -0.73 10.57
N PHE A 85 -7.73 -0.64 9.26
CA PHE A 85 -8.40 0.28 8.35
C PHE A 85 -9.92 0.04 8.32
N HIS A 86 -10.35 -1.21 8.09
CA HIS A 86 -11.77 -1.56 8.03
C HIS A 86 -12.48 -1.46 9.38
N MET A 87 -11.80 -1.81 10.47
CA MET A 87 -12.32 -1.60 11.82
C MET A 87 -12.57 -0.12 12.08
N HIS A 88 -11.60 0.74 11.74
CA HIS A 88 -11.74 2.18 11.89
C HIS A 88 -12.89 2.75 11.06
N LEU A 89 -13.04 2.32 9.80
CA LEU A 89 -14.18 2.71 8.97
C LEU A 89 -15.53 2.32 9.61
N ARG A 90 -15.64 1.09 10.15
CA ARG A 90 -16.86 0.61 10.83
C ARG A 90 -17.16 1.40 12.11
N GLU A 91 -16.14 1.74 12.89
CA GLU A 91 -16.29 2.54 14.12
C GLU A 91 -16.75 3.97 13.81
N ARG A 92 -16.10 4.61 12.83
CA ARG A 92 -16.49 5.93 12.33
C ARG A 92 -17.91 5.91 11.79
N GLU A 93 -18.31 4.83 11.12
CA GLU A 93 -19.67 4.64 10.61
C GLU A 93 -20.72 4.55 11.72
N LYS A 94 -20.44 3.79 12.79
CA LYS A 94 -21.32 3.64 13.96
C LYS A 94 -21.41 4.92 14.79
N GLY A 95 -20.29 5.63 14.94
CA GLY A 95 -20.18 6.89 15.67
C GLY A 95 -20.62 8.12 14.87
N ARG A 96 -21.27 7.95 13.71
CA ARG A 96 -21.69 9.07 12.85
C ARG A 96 -22.64 10.02 13.57
N VAL A 97 -22.15 11.23 13.84
CA VAL A 97 -22.96 12.38 14.29
C VAL A 97 -23.46 13.22 13.10
N CYS A 98 -22.87 13.04 11.91
CA CYS A 98 -23.12 13.87 10.73
C CYS A 98 -23.74 13.05 9.58
N GLN A 99 -24.68 13.65 8.84
CA GLN A 99 -25.29 13.09 7.62
C GLN A 99 -24.63 13.60 6.33
N CYS A 100 -23.42 14.18 6.41
CA CYS A 100 -22.75 14.71 5.22
C CYS A 100 -22.37 13.59 4.24
N GLY A 101 -22.17 13.97 2.98
CA GLY A 101 -21.80 13.04 1.92
C GLY A 101 -20.47 12.30 2.15
N ALA A 102 -19.57 12.82 2.99
CA ALA A 102 -18.32 12.13 3.35
C ALA A 102 -18.63 10.95 4.25
N CYS A 103 -19.29 11.19 5.38
CA CYS A 103 -19.65 10.16 6.33
C CYS A 103 -20.54 9.06 5.73
N THR A 104 -21.36 9.37 4.73
CA THR A 104 -22.17 8.34 4.05
C THR A 104 -21.38 7.48 3.09
N ARG A 105 -20.28 7.96 2.48
CA ARG A 105 -19.49 7.25 1.46
C ARG A 105 -18.19 6.64 1.96
N MET A 106 -17.80 6.87 3.22
CA MET A 106 -16.60 6.26 3.82
C MET A 106 -16.55 4.73 3.67
N HIS A 107 -17.70 4.04 3.74
CA HIS A 107 -17.79 2.59 3.56
C HIS A 107 -17.41 2.10 2.15
N GLN A 108 -17.25 3.02 1.18
CA GLN A 108 -16.85 2.72 -0.20
C GLN A 108 -15.33 2.83 -0.40
N LEU A 109 -14.60 3.29 0.62
CA LEU A 109 -13.14 3.30 0.57
C LEU A 109 -12.64 1.86 0.68
N THR A 110 -11.67 1.53 -0.17
CA THR A 110 -11.06 0.20 -0.25
C THR A 110 -9.56 0.34 -0.02
N LEU A 111 -8.90 -0.73 0.41
CA LEU A 111 -7.44 -0.71 0.60
C LEU A 111 -6.78 -1.83 -0.20
N LYS A 112 -5.77 -1.45 -0.99
CA LYS A 112 -4.87 -2.39 -1.67
C LYS A 112 -3.42 -2.09 -1.32
N PHE A 113 -2.54 -3.05 -1.56
CA PHE A 113 -1.12 -2.98 -1.24
C PHE A 113 -0.29 -3.39 -2.46
N ILE A 114 0.74 -2.62 -2.77
CA ILE A 114 1.72 -2.93 -3.80
C ILE A 114 3.08 -3.17 -3.14
N ALA A 115 3.72 -4.29 -3.45
CA ALA A 115 5.06 -4.62 -3.00
C ALA A 115 5.96 -4.87 -4.21
N HIS A 116 7.03 -4.07 -4.33
CA HIS A 116 8.01 -4.19 -5.39
C HIS A 116 9.42 -4.05 -4.83
N SER A 117 10.36 -4.81 -5.35
CA SER A 117 11.75 -4.76 -4.97
C SER A 117 12.65 -4.44 -6.14
N GLY A 118 13.69 -3.66 -5.90
CA GLY A 118 14.76 -3.53 -6.85
C GLY A 118 15.77 -2.46 -6.47
N PRO A 119 16.79 -2.25 -7.32
CA PRO A 119 17.82 -1.25 -7.09
C PRO A 119 17.25 0.16 -7.10
N ALA A 120 17.54 0.92 -6.05
CA ALA A 120 17.24 2.34 -5.98
C ALA A 120 18.36 3.11 -5.29
N SER A 121 18.46 4.39 -5.62
CA SER A 121 19.36 5.35 -4.99
C SER A 121 18.55 6.50 -4.42
N THR A 122 19.04 7.11 -3.35
CA THR A 122 18.45 8.34 -2.80
C THR A 122 19.10 9.57 -3.41
N MET A 123 18.32 10.63 -3.57
CA MET A 123 18.77 11.95 -3.99
C MET A 123 18.20 13.00 -3.04
N ASP A 124 19.07 13.83 -2.46
CA ASP A 124 18.67 14.94 -1.61
C ASP A 124 18.29 16.18 -2.44
N VAL A 125 17.09 16.70 -2.20
CA VAL A 125 16.60 17.94 -2.80
C VAL A 125 16.11 18.86 -1.70
N LYS A 126 16.83 19.97 -1.46
CA LYS A 126 16.51 20.97 -0.42
C LYS A 126 16.23 20.36 0.97
N GLY A 127 16.96 19.31 1.35
CA GLY A 127 16.79 18.64 2.65
C GLY A 127 15.75 17.51 2.68
N HIS A 128 15.15 17.18 1.53
CA HIS A 128 14.29 16.01 1.37
C HIS A 128 15.01 14.93 0.58
N SER A 129 15.15 13.73 1.16
CA SER A 129 15.66 12.56 0.46
C SER A 129 14.53 11.92 -0.35
N LYS A 130 14.78 11.63 -1.63
CA LYS A 130 13.84 10.93 -2.52
C LYS A 130 14.50 9.75 -3.21
N PHE A 131 13.76 8.65 -3.37
CA PHE A 131 14.21 7.54 -4.19
C PHE A 131 14.15 7.91 -5.68
N ILE A 132 15.18 7.53 -6.41
CA ILE A 132 15.28 7.64 -7.87
C ILE A 132 15.76 6.30 -8.43
N GLY A 133 15.16 5.91 -9.54
CA GLY A 133 15.53 4.71 -10.27
C GLY A 133 14.33 4.05 -10.94
N ARG A 134 14.61 3.01 -11.71
CA ARG A 134 13.57 2.23 -12.39
C ARG A 134 12.60 1.59 -11.40
N SER A 135 13.09 1.08 -10.26
CA SER A 135 12.27 0.34 -9.30
C SER A 135 11.20 1.18 -8.62
N VAL A 136 11.51 2.42 -8.23
CA VAL A 136 10.49 3.33 -7.69
C VAL A 136 9.43 3.66 -8.75
N ILE A 137 9.83 3.87 -10.01
CA ILE A 137 8.89 4.11 -11.13
C ILE A 137 7.96 2.90 -11.34
N VAL A 138 8.49 1.68 -11.28
CA VAL A 138 7.69 0.45 -11.37
C VAL A 138 6.67 0.39 -10.24
N ALA A 139 7.09 0.66 -8.99
CA ALA A 139 6.21 0.64 -7.82
C ALA A 139 5.01 1.60 -7.99
N HIS A 140 5.24 2.85 -8.42
CA HIS A 140 4.14 3.79 -8.67
C HIS A 140 3.28 3.40 -9.88
N ARG A 141 3.87 2.87 -10.97
CA ARG A 141 3.09 2.42 -12.14
C ARG A 141 2.17 1.27 -11.79
N LEU A 142 2.60 0.39 -10.88
CA LEU A 142 1.80 -0.72 -10.37
C LEU A 142 0.59 -0.27 -9.55
N LEU A 143 0.48 0.98 -9.09
CA LEU A 143 -0.77 1.50 -8.53
C LEU A 143 -1.92 1.46 -9.55
N LYS A 144 -1.57 1.53 -10.85
CA LYS A 144 -2.47 1.32 -12.00
C LYS A 144 -2.14 -0.03 -12.66
N ASN A 145 -2.75 -1.09 -12.14
CA ASN A 145 -2.58 -2.47 -12.63
C ASN A 145 -3.92 -3.09 -13.06
N SER A 146 -3.87 -4.35 -13.50
CA SER A 146 -5.02 -5.09 -14.05
C SER A 146 -5.66 -6.11 -13.09
N VAL A 147 -5.35 -6.06 -11.80
CA VAL A 147 -6.03 -6.91 -10.80
C VAL A 147 -7.51 -6.52 -10.73
N SER A 148 -8.39 -7.50 -10.85
CA SER A 148 -9.85 -7.31 -10.97
C SER A 148 -10.55 -7.10 -9.63
N VAL A 149 -9.97 -7.60 -8.54
CA VAL A 149 -10.48 -7.40 -7.18
C VAL A 149 -10.03 -6.03 -6.65
N PRO A 150 -10.85 -5.34 -5.85
CA PRO A 150 -10.52 -3.99 -5.37
C PRO A 150 -9.50 -4.00 -4.22
N GLU A 151 -9.47 -5.07 -3.43
CA GLU A 151 -8.68 -5.16 -2.19
C GLU A 151 -7.76 -6.37 -2.21
N TYR A 152 -6.47 -6.11 -2.36
CA TYR A 152 -5.47 -7.15 -2.57
C TYR A 152 -4.09 -6.72 -2.11
N LEU A 153 -3.23 -7.70 -1.87
CA LEU A 153 -1.78 -7.55 -1.83
C LEU A 153 -1.22 -8.02 -3.17
N LEU A 154 -0.53 -7.14 -3.90
CA LEU A 154 0.23 -7.46 -5.12
C LEU A 154 1.72 -7.46 -4.78
N VAL A 155 2.42 -8.52 -5.15
CA VAL A 155 3.87 -8.68 -4.95
C VAL A 155 4.51 -9.00 -6.30
N THR A 156 5.44 -8.17 -6.77
CA THR A 156 6.13 -8.45 -8.05
C THR A 156 7.06 -9.66 -7.93
N GLN A 157 7.44 -10.24 -9.07
CA GLN A 157 8.40 -11.35 -9.08
C GLN A 157 9.71 -10.97 -8.38
N GLU A 158 10.22 -9.76 -8.62
CA GLU A 158 11.44 -9.26 -7.97
C GLU A 158 11.29 -9.16 -6.44
N ALA A 159 10.12 -8.74 -5.95
CA ALA A 159 9.84 -8.72 -4.52
C ALA A 159 9.72 -10.13 -3.95
N LEU A 160 9.07 -11.07 -4.65
CA LEU A 160 9.01 -12.47 -4.23
C LEU A 160 10.41 -13.07 -4.10
N ASP A 161 11.28 -12.82 -5.08
CA ASP A 161 12.64 -13.34 -5.09
C ASP A 161 13.46 -12.79 -3.90
N GLN A 162 13.29 -11.51 -3.56
CA GLN A 162 13.92 -10.91 -2.37
C GLN A 162 13.35 -11.44 -1.05
N LEU A 163 12.03 -11.70 -0.99
CA LEU A 163 11.31 -12.13 0.22
C LEU A 163 11.42 -13.65 0.50
N GLY A 164 12.32 -14.34 -0.20
CA GLY A 164 12.59 -15.77 0.00
C GLY A 164 11.79 -16.72 -0.90
N GLY A 165 11.05 -16.20 -1.89
CA GLY A 165 10.44 -16.94 -3.01
C GLY A 165 9.34 -17.96 -2.68
N LYS A 166 9.11 -18.25 -1.40
CA LYS A 166 8.12 -19.22 -0.95
C LYS A 166 6.81 -18.53 -0.64
N LEU A 167 5.77 -18.90 -1.37
CA LEU A 167 4.41 -18.49 -1.07
C LEU A 167 3.98 -19.09 0.28
N PRO A 168 3.42 -18.30 1.21
CA PRO A 168 2.94 -18.81 2.48
C PRO A 168 1.75 -19.74 2.25
N THR A 169 1.83 -20.97 2.76
CA THR A 169 0.68 -21.89 2.81
C THR A 169 -0.09 -21.65 4.12
N PRO A 170 -1.44 -21.67 4.11
CA PRO A 170 -2.37 -22.10 3.05
C PRO A 170 -2.85 -20.97 2.11
N VAL A 171 -2.15 -19.83 2.04
CA VAL A 171 -2.63 -18.64 1.33
C VAL A 171 -2.40 -18.77 -0.18
N THR A 172 -3.47 -18.63 -0.96
CA THR A 172 -3.40 -18.70 -2.43
C THR A 172 -3.08 -17.34 -3.02
N PHE A 173 -2.07 -17.31 -3.89
CA PHE A 173 -1.74 -16.17 -4.73
C PHE A 173 -2.01 -16.50 -6.20
N GLU A 174 -2.73 -15.61 -6.87
CA GLU A 174 -3.01 -15.66 -8.30
C GLU A 174 -1.90 -14.98 -9.10
N SER A 175 -1.69 -15.43 -10.33
CA SER A 175 -0.65 -14.88 -11.22
C SER A 175 -1.22 -13.77 -12.09
N GLY A 176 -0.46 -12.70 -12.29
CA GLY A 176 -0.80 -11.64 -13.23
C GLY A 176 0.44 -10.96 -13.80
N SER A 177 0.24 -10.12 -14.81
CA SER A 177 1.27 -9.23 -15.31
C SER A 177 0.64 -7.97 -15.91
N ASN A 178 1.41 -6.89 -15.89
CA ASN A 178 1.09 -5.65 -16.59
C ASN A 178 2.24 -5.27 -17.51
N ARG A 179 1.92 -4.77 -18.71
CA ARG A 179 2.91 -4.22 -19.63
C ARG A 179 2.80 -2.70 -19.64
N TYR A 180 3.94 -2.04 -19.49
CA TYR A 180 4.06 -0.58 -19.56
C TYR A 180 5.06 -0.20 -20.64
N ASP A 181 4.76 0.84 -21.42
CA ASP A 181 5.53 1.22 -22.62
C ASP A 181 7.03 1.37 -22.35
N ASP A 182 7.39 2.07 -21.26
CA ASP A 182 8.79 2.37 -20.91
C ASP A 182 9.45 1.37 -19.96
N LEU A 183 8.69 0.42 -19.39
CA LEU A 183 9.19 -0.50 -18.35
C LEU A 183 9.18 -1.96 -18.76
N GLY A 184 8.47 -2.30 -19.84
CA GLY A 184 8.25 -3.67 -20.29
C GLY A 184 7.16 -4.37 -19.49
N GLU A 185 7.23 -5.70 -19.46
CA GLU A 185 6.33 -6.54 -18.68
C GLU A 185 6.80 -6.65 -17.23
N VAL A 186 5.88 -6.45 -16.29
CA VAL A 186 6.09 -6.64 -14.86
C VAL A 186 5.16 -7.77 -14.41
N ALA A 187 5.75 -8.92 -14.10
CA ALA A 187 5.04 -10.07 -13.59
C ALA A 187 4.86 -9.97 -12.07
N TYR A 188 3.71 -10.42 -11.58
CA TYR A 188 3.38 -10.37 -10.16
C TYR A 188 2.51 -11.55 -9.73
N ARG A 189 2.37 -11.66 -8.41
CA ARG A 189 1.41 -12.49 -7.71
C ARG A 189 0.49 -11.58 -6.90
N HIS A 190 -0.80 -11.88 -6.83
CA HIS A 190 -1.71 -11.14 -5.97
C HIS A 190 -2.57 -12.06 -5.10
N HIS A 191 -2.94 -11.57 -3.93
CA HIS A 191 -3.80 -12.25 -2.98
C HIS A 191 -4.94 -11.32 -2.57
N SER A 192 -6.18 -11.79 -2.66
CA SER A 192 -7.36 -11.03 -2.22
C SER A 192 -7.35 -10.90 -0.69
N MET A 193 -7.53 -9.68 -0.19
CA MET A 193 -7.55 -9.42 1.26
C MET A 193 -8.95 -9.57 1.86
N THR A 194 -10.00 -9.64 1.03
CA THR A 194 -11.40 -9.58 1.46
C THR A 194 -11.78 -10.69 2.46
N SER A 195 -11.16 -11.88 2.37
CA SER A 195 -11.44 -12.98 3.31
C SER A 195 -11.05 -12.66 4.76
N TYR A 196 -10.14 -11.72 4.99
CA TYR A 196 -9.76 -11.33 6.35
C TYR A 196 -10.85 -10.53 7.06
N LEU A 197 -11.81 -9.93 6.34
CA LEU A 197 -12.92 -9.19 6.95
C LEU A 197 -13.84 -10.07 7.81
N ASP A 198 -13.87 -11.38 7.54
CA ASP A 198 -14.63 -12.34 8.35
C ASP A 198 -14.14 -12.36 9.81
N GLU A 199 -12.85 -12.06 10.05
CA GLU A 199 -12.27 -11.96 11.38
C GLU A 199 -12.80 -10.76 12.18
N LEU A 200 -13.26 -9.70 11.51
CA LEU A 200 -13.91 -8.55 12.15
C LEU A 200 -15.38 -8.82 12.51
N THR A 201 -15.93 -9.97 12.11
CA THR A 201 -17.32 -10.37 12.41
C THR A 201 -17.42 -11.44 13.50
N ALA A 202 -16.29 -11.92 14.03
CA ALA A 202 -16.29 -12.81 15.19
C ALA A 202 -16.68 -12.03 16.46
N PRO A 203 -17.62 -12.56 17.28
CA PRO A 203 -18.18 -11.88 18.45
C PRO A 203 -17.17 -11.65 19.59
#